data_AF-A0A3M2AGI6-F1
#
_entry.id   AF-A0A3M2AGI6-F1
#
_cell.length_a   1.000
_cell.length_b   1.000
_cell.length_c   1.000
_cell.angle_alpha   90.00
_cell.angle_beta   90.00
_cell.angle_gamma   90.00
#
_symmetry.space_group_name_H-M   'P 1'
#
loop_
_entity.id
_entity.type
_entity.pdbx_description
1 polymer ?
#
loop_
_entity_poly.entity_id
_entity_poly.type
_entity_poly.pdbx_seq_one_letter_code
_entity_poly.pdbx_strand_id
1 'polypeptide(L)'
;MTGGVACAVTVFVNFDGVTLTEGTDDATTDTSSIADGTFAPYAGTVPAEDVFAAFEAIFAPYPVCATDVRPDEGPYAMVVVTADTSPYGPGVGELAGIDCGDGNPKSVALVFENGSVDTAAGIAARIAHAFAHTLGLEHVDEPSDVLNVSSPGTSFVDACSDLVGPQDPVCGAQHEAFCPPGQQNGHAELSALGG
;
A
#
# COMPACT_ATOMS: atom_id res chain seq x y z
N MET A 1 4.37 31.19 1.36
CA MET A 1 4.61 29.96 2.13
C MET A 1 3.38 29.09 1.92
N THR A 2 3.43 28.22 0.91
CA THR A 2 2.38 27.24 0.63
C THR A 2 2.46 26.19 1.73
N GLY A 3 1.46 26.16 2.61
CA GLY A 3 1.38 25.16 3.67
C GLY A 3 1.26 23.78 3.03
N GLY A 4 2.33 22.99 3.11
CA GLY A 4 2.26 21.57 2.82
C GLY A 4 1.35 20.89 3.83
N VAL A 5 0.64 19.86 3.39
CA VAL A 5 -0.10 18.97 4.29
C VAL A 5 0.91 18.34 5.25
N ALA A 6 0.65 18.39 6.56
CA ALA A 6 1.54 17.75 7.54
C ALA A 6 1.45 16.23 7.40
N CYS A 7 2.59 15.53 7.48
CA CYS A 7 2.63 14.07 7.44
C CYS A 7 1.82 13.49 8.62
N ALA A 8 0.79 12.70 8.32
CA ALA A 8 0.08 11.88 9.31
C ALA A 8 0.66 10.45 9.31
N VAL A 9 0.99 9.94 8.13
CA VAL A 9 1.56 8.59 7.92
C VAL A 9 2.84 8.69 7.12
N THR A 10 3.83 7.84 7.43
CA THR A 10 5.07 7.70 6.65
C THR A 10 5.14 6.31 6.04
N VAL A 11 5.52 6.23 4.76
CA VAL A 11 5.72 4.97 4.05
C VAL A 11 7.10 4.95 3.40
N PHE A 12 7.84 3.88 3.66
CA PHE A 12 9.10 3.55 3.00
C PHE A 12 8.85 2.53 1.90
N VAL A 13 9.13 2.90 0.65
CA VAL A 13 9.10 1.98 -0.50
C VAL A 13 10.49 1.40 -0.68
N ASN A 14 10.67 0.16 -0.28
CA ASN A 14 11.96 -0.52 -0.28
C ASN A 14 12.21 -1.26 -1.61
N PHE A 15 13.07 -0.70 -2.45
CA PHE A 15 13.54 -1.32 -3.70
C PHE A 15 14.86 -2.11 -3.53
N ASP A 16 15.54 -1.97 -2.40
CA ASP A 16 16.90 -2.50 -2.18
C ASP A 16 16.94 -3.98 -1.75
N GLY A 17 15.77 -4.58 -1.52
CA GLY A 17 15.63 -5.91 -0.92
C GLY A 17 15.73 -5.87 0.61
N VAL A 18 15.40 -6.98 1.26
CA VAL A 18 15.37 -7.07 2.73
C VAL A 18 15.37 -8.53 3.18
N THR A 19 15.81 -8.79 4.42
CA THR A 19 15.51 -10.06 5.10
C THR A 19 14.44 -9.80 6.14
N LEU A 20 13.25 -10.36 5.92
CA LEU A 20 12.17 -10.33 6.91
C LEU A 20 12.30 -11.52 7.86
N THR A 21 11.97 -11.28 9.12
CA THR A 21 11.82 -12.32 10.15
C THR A 21 10.35 -12.46 10.52
N GLU A 22 9.86 -13.69 10.63
CA GLU A 22 8.48 -13.95 11.10
C GLU A 22 8.21 -13.30 12.48
N GLY A 23 7.08 -12.58 12.60
CA GLY A 23 6.60 -12.03 13.86
C GLY A 23 5.48 -11.01 13.69
N THR A 24 5.25 -10.18 14.71
CA THR A 24 4.35 -9.01 14.55
C THR A 24 5.01 -7.98 13.67
N ASP A 25 4.26 -7.42 12.72
CA ASP A 25 4.76 -6.39 11.80
C ASP A 25 5.48 -5.25 12.53
N ASP A 26 6.75 -5.07 12.21
CA ASP A 26 7.56 -3.93 12.61
C ASP A 26 8.61 -3.66 11.51
N ALA A 27 8.28 -2.73 10.63
CA ALA A 27 9.14 -2.26 9.54
C ALA A 27 10.49 -1.67 10.00
N THR A 28 10.61 -1.26 11.27
CA THR A 28 11.86 -0.72 11.84
C THR A 28 12.85 -1.83 12.22
N THR A 29 12.37 -3.07 12.36
CA THR A 29 13.19 -4.25 12.70
C THR A 29 13.08 -5.37 11.68
N ASP A 30 12.49 -5.11 10.50
CA ASP A 30 12.25 -6.08 9.43
C ASP A 30 11.50 -7.33 9.93
N THR A 31 10.51 -7.13 10.82
CA THR A 31 9.63 -8.20 11.29
C THR A 31 8.32 -8.16 10.50
N SER A 32 7.83 -9.30 10.05
CA SER A 32 6.56 -9.38 9.31
C SER A 32 5.74 -10.61 9.71
N SER A 33 4.43 -10.43 9.75
CA SER A 33 3.43 -11.45 10.03
C SER A 33 2.95 -12.18 8.77
N ILE A 34 3.27 -11.63 7.59
CA ILE A 34 2.81 -12.14 6.29
C ILE A 34 3.93 -12.82 5.47
N ALA A 35 5.19 -12.65 5.87
CA ALA A 35 6.34 -13.16 5.14
C ALA A 35 7.56 -13.41 6.04
N ASP A 36 8.40 -14.37 5.66
CA ASP A 36 9.67 -14.69 6.31
C ASP A 36 10.71 -15.04 5.24
N GLY A 37 11.95 -14.58 5.43
CA GLY A 37 13.09 -14.86 4.55
C GLY A 37 13.69 -13.64 3.83
N THR A 38 14.64 -13.91 2.95
CA THR A 38 15.34 -12.88 2.16
C THR A 38 14.63 -12.65 0.84
N PHE A 39 14.24 -11.40 0.61
CA PHE A 39 13.64 -10.91 -0.61
C PHE A 39 14.66 -10.16 -1.46
N ALA A 40 14.70 -10.49 -2.74
CA ALA A 40 15.61 -9.86 -3.69
C ALA A 40 15.28 -8.36 -3.87
N PRO A 41 16.27 -7.53 -4.24
CA PRO A 41 16.02 -6.18 -4.71
C PRO A 41 15.10 -6.17 -5.92
N TYR A 42 14.42 -5.05 -6.13
CA TYR A 42 13.72 -4.77 -7.37
C TYR A 42 14.67 -4.88 -8.57
N ALA A 43 14.25 -5.60 -9.60
CA ALA A 43 15.03 -5.83 -10.82
C ALA A 43 14.20 -5.63 -12.09
N GLY A 44 13.14 -4.82 -12.02
CA GLY A 44 12.32 -4.50 -13.17
C GLY A 44 13.05 -3.65 -14.20
N THR A 45 12.45 -3.54 -15.39
CA THR A 45 13.04 -2.79 -16.53
C THR A 45 12.78 -1.29 -16.45
N VAL A 46 11.79 -0.88 -15.65
CA VAL A 46 11.45 0.52 -15.36
C VAL A 46 12.38 1.01 -14.24
N PRO A 47 12.98 2.21 -14.34
CA PRO A 47 13.77 2.78 -13.24
C PRO A 47 12.95 2.89 -11.94
N ALA A 48 13.55 2.49 -10.81
CA ALA A 48 12.88 2.57 -9.50
C ALA A 48 12.46 4.01 -9.14
N GLU A 49 13.28 5.00 -9.52
CA GLU A 49 12.96 6.42 -9.37
C GLU A 49 11.67 6.86 -10.10
N ASP A 50 11.39 6.31 -11.28
CA ASP A 50 10.18 6.61 -12.04
C ASP A 50 8.96 5.95 -11.39
N VAL A 51 9.12 4.72 -10.88
CA VAL A 51 8.08 4.01 -10.11
C VAL A 51 7.75 4.79 -8.83
N PHE A 52 8.78 5.21 -8.10
CA PHE A 52 8.61 5.96 -6.86
C PHE A 52 7.94 7.31 -7.10
N ALA A 53 8.37 8.07 -8.11
CA ALA A 53 7.73 9.33 -8.47
C ALA A 53 6.25 9.16 -8.86
N ALA A 54 5.91 8.05 -9.54
CA ALA A 54 4.51 7.73 -9.84
C ALA A 54 3.71 7.38 -8.59
N PHE A 55 4.30 6.66 -7.63
CA PHE A 55 3.69 6.38 -6.33
C PHE A 55 3.45 7.66 -5.52
N GLU A 56 4.44 8.55 -5.45
CA GLU A 56 4.32 9.86 -4.82
C GLU A 56 3.15 10.66 -5.43
N ALA A 57 2.97 10.60 -6.75
CA ALA A 57 1.89 11.30 -7.43
C ALA A 57 0.49 10.77 -7.04
N ILE A 58 0.34 9.47 -6.79
CA ILE A 58 -0.92 8.86 -6.31
C ILE A 58 -1.28 9.42 -4.92
N PHE A 59 -0.28 9.55 -4.04
CA PHE A 59 -0.51 9.97 -2.65
C PHE A 59 -0.38 11.48 -2.38
N ALA A 60 0.09 12.26 -3.36
CA ALA A 60 0.27 13.71 -3.23
C ALA A 60 -0.94 14.50 -2.68
N PRO A 61 -2.21 14.09 -2.91
CA PRO A 61 -3.37 14.76 -2.32
C PRO A 61 -3.56 14.56 -0.80
N TYR A 62 -2.87 13.60 -0.19
CA TYR A 62 -3.14 13.09 1.16
C TYR A 62 -1.99 13.40 2.13
N PRO A 63 -2.21 13.34 3.45
CA PRO A 63 -1.17 13.53 4.47
C PRO A 63 -0.25 12.29 4.61
N VAL A 64 0.19 11.72 3.49
CA VAL A 64 1.12 10.60 3.42
C VAL A 64 2.47 11.11 2.96
N CYS A 65 3.51 10.78 3.71
CA CYS A 65 4.88 11.10 3.36
C CYS A 65 5.61 9.83 2.90
N ALA A 66 5.90 9.79 1.61
CA ALA A 66 6.60 8.70 0.97
C ALA A 66 8.12 8.95 1.00
N THR A 67 8.89 7.87 1.08
CA THR A 67 10.34 7.89 0.90
C THR A 67 10.79 6.58 0.27
N ASP A 68 11.80 6.64 -0.59
CA ASP A 68 12.56 5.48 -1.10
C ASP A 68 13.89 5.29 -0.34
N VAL A 69 14.14 6.14 0.66
CA VAL A 69 15.26 6.02 1.61
C VAL A 69 14.71 5.58 2.96
N ARG A 70 15.28 4.52 3.55
CA ARG A 70 14.88 4.02 4.86
C ARG A 70 14.99 5.12 5.93
N PRO A 71 13.91 5.42 6.67
CA PRO A 71 13.98 6.34 7.79
C PRO A 71 14.86 5.79 8.94
N ASP A 72 15.68 6.66 9.53
CA ASP A 72 16.52 6.31 10.70
C ASP A 72 15.71 6.25 12.01
N GLU A 73 14.59 6.96 12.08
CA GLU A 73 13.76 7.10 13.27
C GLU A 73 12.27 7.27 12.92
N GLY A 74 11.41 7.07 13.93
CA GLY A 74 9.96 7.20 13.82
C GLY A 74 9.27 5.93 13.28
N PRO A 75 7.96 5.80 13.48
CA PRO A 75 7.19 4.73 12.85
C PRO A 75 6.99 5.02 11.36
N TYR A 76 7.13 3.99 10.53
CA TYR A 76 6.81 4.02 9.11
C TYR A 76 6.33 2.64 8.68
N ALA A 77 5.35 2.59 7.76
CA ALA A 77 5.03 1.36 7.06
C ALA A 77 6.11 1.09 6.00
N MET A 78 6.38 -0.17 5.68
CA MET A 78 7.32 -0.55 4.61
C MET A 78 6.61 -1.36 3.54
N VAL A 79 6.73 -0.95 2.28
CA VAL A 79 6.38 -1.79 1.13
C VAL A 79 7.66 -2.32 0.51
N VAL A 80 7.85 -3.64 0.56
CA VAL A 80 8.98 -4.31 -0.08
C VAL A 80 8.63 -4.58 -1.54
N VAL A 81 9.39 -4.00 -2.46
CA VAL A 81 9.24 -4.27 -3.90
C VAL A 81 10.34 -5.22 -4.32
N THR A 82 9.98 -6.47 -4.64
CA THR A 82 10.93 -7.55 -4.90
C THR A 82 10.81 -8.10 -6.32
N ALA A 83 11.94 -8.55 -6.89
CA ALA A 83 11.97 -9.32 -8.14
C ALA A 83 11.56 -10.78 -7.97
N ASP A 84 11.32 -11.24 -6.75
CA ASP A 84 10.91 -12.60 -6.47
C ASP A 84 9.52 -12.90 -7.01
N THR A 85 9.24 -14.18 -7.20
CA THR A 85 7.87 -14.64 -7.48
C THR A 85 7.18 -14.95 -6.17
N SER A 86 5.90 -14.56 -6.05
CA SER A 86 5.10 -14.88 -4.87
C SER A 86 5.10 -16.38 -4.57
N PRO A 87 5.31 -16.79 -3.30
CA PRO A 87 5.26 -18.20 -2.90
C PRO A 87 3.85 -18.80 -3.03
N TYR A 88 2.82 -17.95 -3.17
CA TYR A 88 1.43 -18.35 -3.36
C TYR A 88 1.03 -18.52 -4.84
N GLY A 89 1.98 -18.32 -5.75
CA GLY A 89 1.82 -18.54 -7.18
C GLY A 89 1.95 -17.24 -7.99
N PRO A 90 2.17 -17.35 -9.32
CA PRO A 90 2.51 -16.21 -10.18
C PRO A 90 1.35 -15.21 -10.40
N GLY A 91 0.14 -15.53 -9.94
CA GLY A 91 -1.02 -14.63 -10.03
C GLY A 91 -1.19 -13.71 -8.81
N VAL A 92 -0.37 -13.88 -7.77
CA VAL A 92 -0.40 -13.03 -6.57
C VAL A 92 0.66 -11.94 -6.74
N GLY A 93 0.22 -10.72 -7.05
CA GLY A 93 1.09 -9.56 -7.30
C GLY A 93 1.56 -8.87 -6.03
N GLU A 94 0.83 -9.03 -4.93
CA GLU A 94 1.09 -8.35 -3.67
C GLU A 94 0.58 -9.16 -2.47
N LEU A 95 1.12 -8.83 -1.29
CA LEU A 95 0.67 -9.33 0.01
C LEU A 95 0.66 -8.18 1.00
N ALA A 96 -0.45 -7.98 1.69
CA ALA A 96 -0.58 -6.99 2.75
C ALA A 96 -1.59 -7.49 3.79
N GLY A 97 -1.32 -7.18 5.06
CA GLY A 97 -2.33 -7.29 6.11
C GLY A 97 -3.24 -6.06 6.09
N ILE A 98 -4.53 -6.25 6.38
CA ILE A 98 -5.46 -5.14 6.59
C ILE A 98 -5.25 -4.59 8.01
N ASP A 99 -4.94 -3.29 8.12
CA ASP A 99 -4.70 -2.61 9.39
C ASP A 99 -5.68 -1.43 9.59
N CYS A 100 -6.81 -1.71 10.22
CA CYS A 100 -7.88 -0.74 10.39
C CYS A 100 -7.43 0.49 11.18
N GLY A 101 -7.54 1.66 10.55
CA GLY A 101 -7.23 2.96 11.15
C GLY A 101 -5.74 3.20 11.39
N ASP A 102 -4.85 2.53 10.65
CA ASP A 102 -3.39 2.60 10.86
C ASP A 102 -3.03 2.25 12.32
N GLY A 103 -3.64 1.18 12.84
CA GLY A 103 -3.47 0.72 14.22
C GLY A 103 -2.05 0.26 14.51
N ASN A 104 -1.32 -0.19 13.49
CA ASN A 104 0.11 -0.44 13.48
C ASN A 104 0.81 0.39 12.38
N PRO A 105 1.35 1.57 12.70
CA PRO A 105 2.05 2.43 11.73
C PRO A 105 3.41 1.88 11.29
N LYS A 106 3.71 0.62 11.62
CA LYS A 106 4.92 -0.12 11.24
C LYS A 106 4.62 -1.35 10.40
N SER A 107 3.44 -1.41 9.79
CA SER A 107 2.99 -2.49 8.93
C SER A 107 3.96 -2.77 7.77
N VAL A 108 4.02 -4.04 7.35
CA VAL A 108 4.87 -4.48 6.24
C VAL A 108 3.98 -5.06 5.15
N ALA A 109 4.19 -4.61 3.92
CA ALA A 109 3.55 -5.14 2.71
C ALA A 109 4.61 -5.56 1.69
N LEU A 110 4.25 -6.44 0.75
CA LEU A 110 5.11 -6.94 -0.30
C LEU A 110 4.45 -6.75 -1.67
N VAL A 111 5.24 -6.38 -2.66
CA VAL A 111 4.88 -6.36 -4.09
C VAL A 111 5.89 -7.20 -4.86
N PHE A 112 5.39 -8.18 -5.61
CA PHE A 112 6.16 -9.09 -6.44
C PHE A 112 6.19 -8.58 -7.87
N GLU A 113 7.23 -7.82 -8.23
CA GLU A 113 7.42 -7.33 -9.58
C GLU A 113 8.43 -8.21 -10.33
N ASN A 114 7.90 -9.30 -10.88
CA ASN A 114 8.65 -10.29 -11.67
C ASN A 114 8.68 -9.97 -13.18
N GLY A 115 8.44 -8.71 -13.58
CA GLY A 115 8.38 -8.27 -14.97
C GLY A 115 7.03 -8.51 -15.63
N SER A 116 5.95 -8.52 -14.84
CA SER A 116 4.58 -8.69 -15.34
C SER A 116 3.89 -7.35 -15.64
N VAL A 117 4.44 -6.24 -15.14
CA VAL A 117 3.97 -4.89 -15.43
C VAL A 117 5.12 -4.03 -15.93
N ASP A 118 4.96 -3.50 -17.15
CA ASP A 118 6.03 -2.83 -17.87
C ASP A 118 5.96 -1.29 -17.79
N THR A 119 5.22 -0.73 -16.83
CA THR A 119 5.06 0.73 -16.69
C THR A 119 5.23 1.20 -15.25
N ALA A 120 5.84 2.38 -15.07
CA ALA A 120 6.01 3.01 -13.76
C ALA A 120 4.66 3.16 -13.03
N ALA A 121 3.63 3.65 -13.74
CA ALA A 121 2.30 3.86 -13.19
C ALA A 121 1.64 2.55 -12.72
N GLY A 122 1.78 1.45 -13.47
CA GLY A 122 1.21 0.16 -13.08
C GLY A 122 1.90 -0.45 -11.87
N ILE A 123 3.24 -0.35 -11.78
CA ILE A 123 3.99 -0.82 -10.62
C ILE A 123 3.64 0.05 -9.39
N ALA A 124 3.62 1.37 -9.56
CA ALA A 124 3.21 2.31 -8.52
C ALA A 124 1.78 2.04 -8.01
N ALA A 125 0.85 1.72 -8.91
CA ALA A 125 -0.52 1.34 -8.55
C ALA A 125 -0.57 0.09 -7.67
N ARG A 126 0.24 -0.93 -7.95
CA ARG A 126 0.36 -2.13 -7.08
C ARG A 126 0.96 -1.81 -5.71
N ILE A 127 2.00 -0.97 -5.67
CA ILE A 127 2.58 -0.47 -4.42
C ILE A 127 1.54 0.29 -3.60
N ALA A 128 0.77 1.17 -4.26
CA ALA A 128 -0.30 1.92 -3.64
C ALA A 128 -1.44 1.02 -3.13
N HIS A 129 -1.80 0.00 -3.89
CA HIS A 129 -2.80 -1.00 -3.50
C HIS A 129 -2.37 -1.76 -2.24
N ALA A 130 -1.14 -2.28 -2.23
CA ALA A 130 -0.59 -3.00 -1.09
C ALA A 130 -0.49 -2.10 0.16
N PHE A 131 -0.01 -0.86 -0.01
CA PHE A 131 0.06 0.11 1.08
C PHE A 131 -1.32 0.54 1.60
N ALA A 132 -2.30 0.72 0.73
CA ALA A 132 -3.66 1.11 1.13
C ALA A 132 -4.30 0.10 2.10
N HIS A 133 -4.01 -1.20 1.95
CA HIS A 133 -4.45 -2.21 2.91
C HIS A 133 -3.86 -2.01 4.31
N THR A 134 -2.61 -1.54 4.41
CA THR A 134 -2.01 -1.21 5.71
C THR A 134 -2.60 0.05 6.35
N LEU A 135 -3.53 0.73 5.68
CA LEU A 135 -4.32 1.83 6.22
C LEU A 135 -5.78 1.43 6.47
N GLY A 136 -6.07 0.13 6.34
CA GLY A 136 -7.38 -0.44 6.57
C GLY A 136 -8.30 -0.36 5.36
N LEU A 137 -7.81 0.11 4.20
CA LEU A 137 -8.63 0.16 3.00
C LEU A 137 -8.75 -1.23 2.36
N GLU A 138 -9.92 -1.53 1.81
CA GLU A 138 -10.28 -2.85 1.28
C GLU A 138 -10.64 -2.79 -0.21
N HIS A 139 -10.71 -3.95 -0.84
CA HIS A 139 -11.02 -4.05 -2.26
C HIS A 139 -12.39 -3.50 -2.63
N VAL A 140 -12.48 -2.89 -3.81
CA VAL A 140 -13.73 -2.42 -4.44
C VAL A 140 -13.82 -2.92 -5.89
N ASP A 141 -15.02 -2.87 -6.48
CA ASP A 141 -15.22 -3.14 -7.93
C ASP A 141 -15.36 -1.84 -8.75
N GLU A 142 -14.43 -0.90 -8.56
CA GLU A 142 -14.37 0.34 -9.33
C GLU A 142 -13.11 0.34 -10.21
N PRO A 143 -13.21 0.24 -11.55
CA PRO A 143 -12.07 0.05 -12.45
C PRO A 143 -10.97 1.11 -12.37
N SER A 144 -11.31 2.33 -11.95
CA SER A 144 -10.33 3.43 -11.86
C SER A 144 -9.67 3.52 -10.48
N ASP A 145 -10.19 2.78 -9.49
CA ASP A 145 -9.73 2.85 -8.10
C ASP A 145 -8.45 2.05 -7.90
N VAL A 146 -7.52 2.61 -7.12
CA VAL A 146 -6.31 1.91 -6.66
C VAL A 146 -6.67 0.54 -6.06
N LEU A 147 -7.79 0.43 -5.34
CA LEU A 147 -8.25 -0.78 -4.67
C LEU A 147 -9.16 -1.67 -5.53
N ASN A 148 -9.17 -1.47 -6.84
CA ASN A 148 -9.90 -2.39 -7.72
C ASN A 148 -9.41 -3.84 -7.52
N VAL A 149 -10.34 -4.75 -7.26
CA VAL A 149 -10.07 -6.16 -6.94
C VAL A 149 -9.39 -6.95 -8.08
N SER A 150 -9.55 -6.50 -9.33
CA SER A 150 -9.02 -7.21 -10.50
C SER A 150 -7.71 -6.63 -11.01
N SER A 151 -7.59 -5.30 -11.00
CA SER A 151 -6.42 -4.59 -11.49
C SER A 151 -6.36 -3.19 -10.88
N PRO A 152 -5.36 -2.86 -10.06
CA PRO A 152 -5.23 -1.54 -9.44
C PRO A 152 -5.31 -0.40 -10.46
N GLY A 153 -6.17 0.58 -10.18
CA GLY A 153 -6.20 1.87 -10.84
C GLY A 153 -5.09 2.80 -10.36
N THR A 154 -5.11 4.06 -10.81
CA THR A 154 -4.03 5.03 -10.52
C THR A 154 -4.49 6.22 -9.68
N SER A 155 -5.68 6.12 -9.08
CA SER A 155 -6.26 7.13 -8.21
C SER A 155 -7.25 6.50 -7.24
N PHE A 156 -7.38 7.03 -6.02
CA PHE A 156 -8.53 6.70 -5.18
C PHE A 156 -9.74 7.50 -5.67
N VAL A 157 -10.81 6.81 -6.04
CA VAL A 157 -12.02 7.43 -6.57
C VAL A 157 -12.79 8.08 -5.43
N ASP A 158 -13.16 9.35 -5.59
CA ASP A 158 -13.99 10.08 -4.63
C ASP A 158 -15.47 9.73 -4.82
N ALA A 159 -15.81 8.49 -4.50
CA ALA A 159 -17.17 7.97 -4.48
C ALA A 159 -17.25 6.78 -3.50
N CYS A 160 -18.44 6.54 -2.98
CA CYS A 160 -18.70 5.30 -2.24
C CYS A 160 -18.84 4.14 -3.24
N SER A 161 -17.92 3.20 -3.16
CA SER A 161 -17.88 1.99 -3.98
C SER A 161 -18.20 0.78 -3.12
N ASP A 162 -18.92 -0.19 -3.68
CA ASP A 162 -19.23 -1.45 -3.00
C ASP A 162 -17.93 -2.23 -2.71
N LEU A 163 -17.79 -2.68 -1.47
CA LEU A 163 -16.68 -3.53 -1.04
C LEU A 163 -16.81 -4.92 -1.67
N VAL A 164 -15.68 -5.48 -2.07
CA VAL A 164 -15.62 -6.80 -2.72
C VAL A 164 -14.77 -7.74 -1.89
N GLY A 165 -15.33 -8.86 -1.46
CA GLY A 165 -14.58 -9.87 -0.73
C GLY A 165 -15.44 -11.07 -0.33
N PRO A 166 -14.80 -12.18 0.07
CA PRO A 166 -15.50 -13.37 0.54
C PRO A 166 -16.06 -13.25 1.98
N GLN A 167 -15.84 -12.12 2.67
CA GLN A 167 -16.23 -11.90 4.07
C GLN A 167 -16.82 -10.49 4.26
N ASP A 168 -17.48 -10.29 5.40
CA ASP A 168 -17.83 -8.94 5.90
C ASP A 168 -16.56 -8.06 5.95
N PRO A 169 -16.68 -6.74 5.72
CA PRO A 169 -15.52 -5.86 5.69
C PRO A 169 -14.80 -5.87 7.03
N VAL A 170 -13.49 -6.10 6.99
CA VAL A 170 -12.62 -6.15 8.17
C VAL A 170 -12.64 -4.82 8.91
N CYS A 171 -12.64 -3.72 8.15
CA CYS A 171 -12.63 -2.35 8.66
C CYS A 171 -13.99 -1.66 8.49
N GLY A 172 -15.10 -2.40 8.55
CA GLY A 172 -16.45 -1.87 8.33
C GLY A 172 -16.77 -0.61 9.14
N ALA A 173 -16.36 -0.53 10.42
CA ALA A 173 -16.57 0.67 11.23
C ALA A 173 -15.80 1.91 10.74
N GLN A 174 -14.62 1.72 10.15
CA GLN A 174 -13.85 2.79 9.51
C GLN A 174 -14.58 3.27 8.25
N HIS A 175 -14.98 2.34 7.37
CA HIS A 175 -15.65 2.69 6.11
C HIS A 175 -17.02 3.36 6.34
N GLU A 176 -17.78 2.88 7.32
CA GLU A 176 -19.09 3.42 7.70
C GLU A 176 -19.04 4.87 8.22
N ALA A 177 -17.85 5.37 8.59
CA ALA A 177 -17.68 6.78 8.94
C ALA A 177 -17.79 7.71 7.71
N PHE A 178 -17.60 7.18 6.50
CA PHE A 178 -17.57 7.95 5.25
C PHE A 178 -18.61 7.49 4.22
N CYS A 179 -19.08 6.25 4.32
CA CYS A 179 -20.04 5.65 3.39
C CYS A 179 -21.13 4.83 4.11
N PRO A 180 -22.22 4.45 3.43
CA PRO A 180 -23.17 3.46 3.96
C PRO A 180 -22.50 2.10 4.24
N PRO A 181 -23.10 1.24 5.09
CA PRO A 181 -22.58 -0.09 5.36
C PRO A 181 -22.32 -0.90 4.08
N GLY A 182 -21.16 -1.55 4.01
CA GLY A 182 -20.71 -2.34 2.85
C GLY A 182 -20.07 -1.54 1.72
N GLN A 183 -19.84 -0.24 1.91
CA GLN A 183 -19.18 0.64 0.94
C GLN A 183 -17.99 1.36 1.57
N GLN A 184 -17.06 1.77 0.73
CA GLN A 184 -15.85 2.51 1.10
C GLN A 184 -15.66 3.71 0.15
N ASN A 185 -15.10 4.81 0.65
CA ASN A 185 -14.54 5.88 -0.17
C ASN A 185 -13.10 6.12 0.28
N GLY A 186 -12.14 5.47 -0.39
CA GLY A 186 -10.72 5.55 -0.06
C GLY A 186 -10.17 6.97 -0.16
N HIS A 187 -10.68 7.79 -1.08
CA HIS A 187 -10.30 9.20 -1.17
C HIS A 187 -10.67 9.98 0.10
N ALA A 188 -11.91 9.82 0.59
CA ALA A 188 -12.39 10.50 1.79
C ALA A 188 -11.66 10.01 3.05
N GLU A 189 -11.43 8.71 3.16
CA GLU A 189 -10.72 8.09 4.28
C GLU A 189 -9.26 8.56 4.37
N LEU A 190 -8.52 8.53 3.25
CA LEU A 190 -7.14 9.03 3.19
C LEU A 190 -7.06 10.53 3.46
N SER A 191 -8.04 11.31 3.00
CA SER A 191 -8.10 12.76 3.24
C SER A 191 -8.32 13.11 4.71
N ALA A 192 -8.90 12.19 5.49
CA ALA A 192 -9.18 12.38 6.92
C ALA A 192 -8.03 11.93 7.84
N LEU A 193 -6.95 11.35 7.29
CA LEU A 193 -5.78 10.97 8.07
C LEU A 193 -5.23 12.16 8.86
N GLY A 194 -4.89 11.95 10.14
CA GLY A 194 -4.38 12.98 11.04
C GLY A 194 -5.42 14.00 11.56
N GLY A 195 -6.70 13.79 11.26
CA GLY A 195 -7.85 14.58 11.76
C GLY A 195 -8.38 14.14 13.12
#